data_AF-E1TGL4-F1
#
_entry.id   AF-E1TGL4-F1
#
_cell.length_a   1.000
_cell.length_b   1.000
_cell.length_c   1.000
_cell.angle_alpha   90.00
_cell.angle_beta   90.00
_cell.angle_gamma   90.00
#
_symmetry.space_group_name_H-M   'P 1'
#
loop_
_entity.id
_entity.type
_entity.pdbx_description
1 polymer ?
#
loop_
_entity_poly.entity_id
_entity_poly.type
_entity_poly.pdbx_seq_one_letter_code
_entity_poly.pdbx_strand_id
1 'polypeptide(L)'
;MRETQIVVRTLPNRPRLVLEKPTGRLTPATGSEALPVRGFAFPVEGKTFVQYAEDGRMYLQVDAQRWEIGPASNVSYGHDFQKKTTTFAINEFSVEYEAWWAHDPTFNKFAPERDQDEDPLAYVYHLYKDDEERKDYILRMMQG
;
A
#
# COMPACT_ATOMS: atom_id res chain seq x y z
N MET A 1 -9.23 3.49 -22.79
CA MET A 1 -10.21 3.48 -21.68
C MET A 1 -9.47 3.09 -20.41
N ARG A 2 -9.61 3.83 -19.31
CA ARG A 2 -9.12 3.34 -18.01
C ARG A 2 -9.95 2.12 -17.63
N GLU A 3 -9.29 1.01 -17.38
CA GLU A 3 -9.97 -0.20 -16.91
C GLU A 3 -10.72 0.13 -15.61
N THR A 4 -11.87 -0.48 -15.35
CA THR A 4 -12.61 -0.26 -14.09
C THR A 4 -12.19 -1.26 -13.02
N GLN A 5 -11.52 -2.34 -13.43
CA GLN A 5 -11.09 -3.44 -12.59
C GLN A 5 -9.62 -3.76 -12.83
N ILE A 6 -8.92 -4.17 -11.77
CA ILE A 6 -7.55 -4.68 -11.85
C ILE A 6 -7.39 -5.88 -10.93
N VAL A 7 -6.40 -6.73 -11.22
CA VAL A 7 -6.05 -7.84 -10.33
C VAL A 7 -4.93 -7.43 -9.39
N VAL A 8 -5.12 -7.69 -8.10
CA VAL A 8 -4.13 -7.49 -7.04
C VAL A 8 -3.92 -8.78 -6.25
N ARG A 9 -2.83 -8.87 -5.50
CA ARG A 9 -2.59 -9.97 -4.56
C ARG A 9 -2.72 -9.49 -3.14
N THR A 10 -3.26 -10.32 -2.24
CA THR A 10 -3.15 -9.98 -0.81
C THR A 10 -1.77 -10.32 -0.26
N LEU A 11 -1.33 -9.57 0.74
CA LEU A 11 -0.23 -9.96 1.61
C LEU A 11 -0.79 -10.47 2.94
N PRO A 12 -0.20 -11.52 3.56
CA PRO A 12 0.91 -12.35 3.08
C PRO A 12 0.48 -13.57 2.24
N ASN A 13 -0.81 -13.94 2.26
CA ASN A 13 -1.31 -15.24 1.74
C ASN A 13 -1.37 -15.34 0.20
N ARG A 14 -1.20 -14.22 -0.51
CA ARG A 14 -1.17 -14.10 -1.98
C ARG A 14 -2.39 -14.62 -2.79
N PRO A 15 -3.64 -14.77 -2.29
CA PRO A 15 -4.78 -14.93 -3.20
C PRO A 15 -4.90 -13.71 -4.12
N ARG A 16 -5.31 -13.98 -5.37
CA ARG A 16 -5.63 -12.97 -6.37
C ARG A 16 -7.04 -12.44 -6.11
N LEU A 17 -7.16 -11.12 -6.05
CA LEU A 17 -8.42 -10.41 -5.90
C LEU A 17 -8.62 -9.47 -7.09
N VAL A 18 -9.86 -9.33 -7.52
CA VAL A 18 -10.27 -8.28 -8.46
C VAL A 18 -10.69 -7.07 -7.64
N LEU A 19 -10.01 -5.94 -7.85
CA LEU A 19 -10.40 -4.64 -7.32
C LEU A 19 -11.34 -3.96 -8.31
N GLU A 20 -12.56 -3.65 -7.88
CA GLU A 20 -13.44 -2.68 -8.54
C GLU A 20 -13.06 -1.28 -8.08
N LYS A 21 -12.26 -0.56 -8.89
CA LYS A 21 -11.68 0.73 -8.49
C LYS A 21 -12.70 1.80 -8.12
N PRO A 22 -13.88 1.93 -8.77
CA PRO A 22 -14.87 2.94 -8.37
C PRO A 22 -15.41 2.78 -6.95
N THR A 23 -15.46 1.55 -6.43
CA THR A 23 -16.07 1.23 -5.13
C THR A 23 -15.04 0.84 -4.07
N GLY A 24 -13.85 0.37 -4.48
CA GLY A 24 -12.87 -0.26 -3.61
C GLY A 24 -13.18 -1.72 -3.30
N ARG A 25 -14.25 -2.29 -3.86
CA ARG A 25 -14.66 -3.64 -3.55
C ARG A 25 -13.64 -4.64 -4.09
N LEU A 26 -13.27 -5.58 -3.23
CA LEU A 26 -12.41 -6.71 -3.57
C LEU A 26 -13.23 -8.00 -3.63
N THR A 27 -13.11 -8.74 -4.73
CA THR A 27 -13.70 -10.08 -4.88
C THR A 27 -12.66 -11.11 -5.27
N PRO A 28 -12.79 -12.39 -4.83
CA PRO A 28 -11.91 -13.45 -5.29
C PRO A 28 -11.88 -13.53 -6.81
N ALA A 29 -10.68 -13.64 -7.40
CA ALA A 29 -10.57 -13.90 -8.83
C ALA A 29 -11.02 -15.34 -9.13
N THR A 30 -12.13 -15.52 -9.85
CA THR A 30 -12.60 -16.83 -10.31
C THR A 30 -11.89 -17.19 -11.62
N GLY A 31 -11.19 -18.32 -11.65
CA GLY A 31 -10.23 -18.68 -12.69
C GLY A 31 -10.72 -18.54 -14.14
N SER A 32 -10.24 -17.49 -14.80
CA SER A 32 -10.04 -17.36 -16.26
C SER A 32 -9.27 -16.07 -16.63
N GLU A 33 -9.10 -15.15 -15.68
CA GLU A 33 -8.37 -13.91 -15.95
C GLU A 33 -6.85 -14.13 -15.92
N ALA A 34 -6.27 -14.27 -17.10
CA ALA A 34 -4.86 -14.02 -17.37
C ALA A 34 -4.49 -12.52 -17.23
N LEU A 35 -5.26 -11.76 -16.43
CA LEU A 35 -4.98 -10.36 -16.19
C LEU A 35 -3.75 -10.22 -15.30
N PRO A 36 -2.84 -9.32 -15.66
CA PRO A 36 -1.61 -9.12 -14.93
C PRO A 36 -1.89 -8.63 -13.52
N VAL A 37 -1.11 -9.09 -12.55
CA VAL A 37 -1.19 -8.57 -11.18
C VAL A 37 -0.54 -7.20 -11.18
N ARG A 38 -1.30 -6.15 -10.86
CA ARG A 38 -0.84 -4.76 -10.90
C ARG A 38 -0.60 -4.16 -9.52
N GLY A 39 -0.70 -4.95 -8.45
CA GLY A 39 -0.54 -4.41 -7.11
C GLY A 39 -0.86 -5.40 -5.99
N PHE A 40 -0.92 -4.84 -4.79
CA PHE A 40 -1.10 -5.56 -3.53
C PHE A 40 -2.23 -4.96 -2.69
N ALA A 41 -2.98 -5.83 -2.02
CA ALA A 41 -3.95 -5.47 -1.00
C ALA A 41 -3.46 -5.92 0.38
N PHE A 42 -3.60 -5.07 1.40
CA PHE A 42 -3.14 -5.36 2.75
C PHE A 42 -4.04 -4.67 3.80
N PRO A 43 -4.29 -5.34 4.94
CA PRO A 43 -5.10 -4.76 6.01
C PRO A 43 -4.27 -3.84 6.91
N VAL A 44 -4.84 -2.70 7.31
CA VAL A 44 -4.33 -1.81 8.38
C VAL A 44 -5.52 -1.21 9.10
N GLU A 45 -5.58 -1.34 10.43
CA GLU A 45 -6.62 -0.74 11.31
C GLU A 45 -8.06 -0.98 10.80
N GLY A 46 -8.39 -2.23 10.51
CA GLY A 46 -9.71 -2.62 10.02
C GLY A 46 -10.06 -2.13 8.60
N LYS A 47 -9.14 -1.45 7.92
CA LYS A 47 -9.27 -1.01 6.52
C LYS A 47 -8.43 -1.90 5.62
N THR A 48 -8.88 -2.06 4.37
CA THR A 48 -8.06 -2.70 3.34
C THR A 48 -7.52 -1.65 2.40
N PHE A 49 -6.20 -1.50 2.42
CA PHE A 49 -5.47 -0.66 1.49
C PHE A 49 -5.14 -1.46 0.24
N VAL A 50 -5.17 -0.79 -0.91
CA VAL A 50 -4.73 -1.36 -2.17
C VAL A 50 -3.71 -0.43 -2.81
N GLN A 51 -2.49 -0.91 -2.94
CA GLN A 51 -1.37 -0.25 -3.62
C GLN A 51 -1.23 -0.86 -5.01
N TYR A 52 -1.24 -0.07 -6.07
CA TYR A 52 -1.15 -0.59 -7.44
C TYR A 52 -0.55 0.40 -8.43
N ALA A 53 -0.16 -0.09 -9.60
CA ALA A 53 0.26 0.72 -10.73
C ALA A 53 -0.78 0.72 -11.86
N GLU A 54 -0.96 1.87 -12.50
CA GLU A 54 -1.79 2.05 -13.69
C GLU A 54 -1.33 3.30 -14.46
N ASP A 55 -1.35 3.24 -15.80
CA ASP A 55 -1.01 4.39 -16.67
C ASP A 55 0.37 5.01 -16.34
N GLY A 56 1.35 4.19 -15.93
CA GLY A 56 2.69 4.66 -15.55
C GLY A 56 2.73 5.42 -14.21
N ARG A 57 1.70 5.28 -13.37
CA ARG A 57 1.57 5.94 -12.07
C ARG A 57 1.31 4.90 -10.98
N MET A 58 1.66 5.26 -9.75
CA MET A 58 1.37 4.48 -8.56
C MET A 58 0.18 5.08 -7.82
N TYR A 59 -0.70 4.23 -7.29
CA TYR A 59 -1.87 4.64 -6.52
C TYR A 59 -1.94 3.88 -5.20
N LEU A 60 -2.49 4.56 -4.19
CA LEU A 60 -3.00 3.96 -2.97
C LEU A 60 -4.52 4.19 -2.92
N GLN A 61 -5.27 3.17 -2.53
CA GLN A 61 -6.73 3.23 -2.49
C GLN A 61 -7.27 2.57 -1.22
N VAL A 62 -8.25 3.22 -0.61
CA VAL A 62 -9.10 2.68 0.47
C VAL A 62 -10.54 2.98 0.10
N ASP A 63 -11.39 1.95 0.04
CA ASP A 63 -12.76 2.08 -0.45
C ASP A 63 -12.79 2.80 -1.82
N ALA A 64 -13.69 3.75 -2.03
CA ALA A 64 -13.76 4.57 -3.23
C ALA A 64 -12.71 5.70 -3.27
N GLN A 65 -11.95 5.93 -2.20
CA GLN A 65 -10.96 7.01 -2.13
C GLN A 65 -9.63 6.52 -2.69
N ARG A 66 -9.05 7.31 -3.59
CA ARG A 66 -7.79 6.97 -4.26
C ARG A 66 -6.88 8.18 -4.34
N TRP A 67 -5.61 7.94 -4.09
CA TRP A 67 -4.54 8.93 -4.17
C TRP A 67 -3.45 8.42 -5.11
N GLU A 68 -2.98 9.29 -5.99
CA GLU A 68 -1.72 9.06 -6.69
C GLU A 68 -0.57 9.19 -5.67
N ILE A 69 0.43 8.31 -5.74
CA ILE A 69 1.67 8.41 -4.98
C ILE A 69 2.72 8.99 -5.92
N GLY A 70 3.08 10.25 -5.70
CA GLY A 70 4.07 10.95 -6.51
C GLY A 70 4.52 12.27 -5.88
N PRO A 71 5.33 13.06 -6.60
CA PRO A 71 5.93 14.29 -6.06
C PRO A 71 4.93 15.36 -5.62
N ALA A 72 3.71 15.34 -6.14
CA ALA A 72 2.64 16.27 -5.79
C ALA A 72 1.81 15.84 -4.57
N SER A 73 2.00 14.60 -4.09
CA SER A 73 1.26 14.03 -2.97
C SER A 73 1.89 14.48 -1.65
N ASN A 74 1.07 14.81 -0.65
CA ASN A 74 1.57 15.08 0.69
C ASN A 74 1.49 13.80 1.52
N VAL A 75 2.55 12.99 1.53
CA VAL A 75 2.61 11.74 2.29
C VAL A 75 3.52 11.89 3.50
N SER A 76 3.05 11.44 4.67
CA SER A 76 3.84 11.38 5.89
C SER A 76 3.66 10.04 6.60
N TYR A 77 4.74 9.56 7.20
CA TYR A 77 4.78 8.36 8.02
C TYR A 77 5.61 8.65 9.27
N GLY A 78 5.16 8.21 10.44
CA GLY A 78 5.88 8.45 11.68
C GLY A 78 5.37 7.63 12.85
N HIS A 79 6.16 7.60 13.93
CA HIS A 79 5.90 6.80 15.12
C HIS A 79 5.68 7.67 16.35
N ASP A 80 4.74 7.26 17.20
CA ASP A 80 4.68 7.64 18.60
C ASP A 80 5.22 6.47 19.44
N PHE A 81 6.49 6.56 19.83
CA PHE A 81 7.16 5.53 20.62
C PHE A 81 6.59 5.34 22.04
N GLN A 82 5.90 6.36 22.58
CA GLN A 82 5.29 6.25 23.90
C GLN A 82 3.98 5.47 23.83
N LYS A 83 3.16 5.78 22.82
CA LYS A 83 1.88 5.10 22.58
C LYS A 83 2.03 3.77 21.85
N LYS A 84 3.21 3.52 21.27
CA LYS A 84 3.49 2.34 20.43
C LYS A 84 2.62 2.32 19.17
N THR A 85 2.38 3.48 18.60
CA THR A 85 1.55 3.65 17.40
C THR A 85 2.37 4.20 16.23
N THR A 86 1.87 3.92 15.04
CA THR A 86 2.33 4.46 13.77
C THR A 86 1.21 5.32 13.18
N THR A 87 1.57 6.43 12.57
CA THR A 87 0.66 7.28 11.80
C THR A 87 1.11 7.30 10.34
N PHE A 88 0.17 7.03 9.44
CA PHE A 88 0.32 7.27 8.02
C PHE A 88 -0.71 8.30 7.57
N ALA A 89 -0.29 9.27 6.78
CA ALA A 89 -1.18 10.25 6.18
C ALA A 89 -0.85 10.48 4.70
N ILE A 90 -1.90 10.73 3.92
CA ILE A 90 -1.82 11.17 2.53
C ILE A 90 -2.89 12.22 2.25
N ASN A 91 -2.45 13.43 1.90
CA ASN A 91 -3.32 14.59 1.75
C ASN A 91 -4.19 14.78 3.01
N GLU A 92 -5.52 14.73 2.88
CA GLU A 92 -6.47 14.88 4.00
C GLU A 92 -6.79 13.56 4.72
N PHE A 93 -6.30 12.42 4.23
CA PHE A 93 -6.50 11.13 4.88
C PHE A 93 -5.39 10.84 5.89
N SER A 94 -5.75 10.36 7.07
CA SER A 94 -4.81 9.90 8.08
C SER A 94 -5.35 8.67 8.81
N VAL A 95 -4.45 7.78 9.19
CA VAL A 95 -4.73 6.62 10.03
C VAL A 95 -3.63 6.49 11.08
N GLU A 96 -4.03 6.28 12.33
CA GLU A 96 -3.15 5.87 13.43
C GLU A 96 -3.47 4.41 13.75
N TYR A 97 -2.44 3.60 13.93
CA TYR A 97 -2.57 2.16 14.15
C TYR A 97 -1.43 1.64 15.02
N GLU A 98 -1.59 0.45 15.58
CA GLU A 98 -0.55 -0.18 16.40
C GLU A 98 0.72 -0.44 15.56
N ALA A 99 1.88 -0.03 16.06
CA ALA A 99 3.14 -0.21 15.34
C ALA A 99 3.52 -1.70 15.28
N TRP A 100 4.17 -2.14 14.19
CA TRP A 100 4.59 -3.54 14.03
C TRP A 100 5.49 -4.04 15.17
N TRP A 101 6.26 -3.14 15.78
CA TRP A 101 7.15 -3.40 16.91
C TRP A 101 6.52 -3.16 18.29
N ALA A 102 5.23 -2.81 18.37
CA ALA A 102 4.59 -2.42 19.64
C ALA A 102 4.79 -3.45 20.76
N HIS A 103 4.82 -4.73 20.42
CA HIS A 103 4.99 -5.84 21.36
C HIS A 103 6.37 -6.51 21.28
N ASP A 104 7.32 -5.95 20.52
CA ASP A 104 8.69 -6.45 20.44
C ASP A 104 9.57 -5.76 21.50
N PRO A 105 9.97 -6.46 22.59
CA PRO A 105 10.81 -5.88 23.64
C PRO A 105 12.26 -5.66 23.19
N THR A 106 12.65 -6.22 22.05
CA THR A 106 14.00 -6.10 21.48
C THR A 106 14.12 -4.98 20.46
N PHE A 107 13.00 -4.32 20.13
CA PHE A 107 12.97 -3.24 19.16
C PHE A 107 13.86 -2.07 19.59
N ASN A 108 14.78 -1.68 18.69
CA ASN A 108 15.63 -0.52 18.89
C ASN A 108 15.05 0.68 18.13
N LYS A 109 14.41 1.59 18.85
CA LYS A 109 13.84 2.83 18.30
C LYS A 109 14.84 3.75 17.58
N PHE A 110 16.14 3.54 17.77
CA PHE A 110 17.18 4.31 17.10
C PHE A 110 17.63 3.69 15.77
N ALA A 111 17.12 2.51 15.42
CA ALA A 111 17.41 1.80 14.17
C ALA A 111 16.11 1.24 13.53
N PRO A 112 15.20 2.11 13.03
CA PRO A 112 13.92 1.72 12.44
C PRO A 112 14.03 1.15 11.01
N GLU A 113 15.20 0.65 10.62
CA GLU A 113 15.54 0.29 9.23
C GLU A 113 14.64 -0.80 8.60
N ARG A 114 13.88 -1.53 9.43
CA ARG A 114 12.99 -2.62 9.01
C ARG A 114 11.56 -2.16 8.70
N ASP A 115 11.23 -0.89 8.91
CA ASP A 115 9.84 -0.43 8.77
C ASP A 115 9.27 -0.76 7.39
N GLN A 116 9.99 -0.49 6.31
CA GLN A 116 9.52 -0.79 4.94
C GLN A 116 9.33 -2.28 4.65
N ASP A 117 9.99 -3.16 5.40
CA ASP A 117 9.90 -4.61 5.22
C ASP A 117 8.76 -5.21 6.05
N GLU A 118 8.46 -4.61 7.21
CA GLU A 118 7.48 -5.12 8.19
C GLU A 118 6.14 -4.37 8.15
N ASP A 119 6.12 -3.12 7.69
CA ASP A 119 4.94 -2.26 7.60
C ASP A 119 4.64 -1.88 6.12
N PRO A 120 3.53 -2.37 5.56
CA PRO A 120 3.13 -2.05 4.18
C PRO A 120 2.95 -0.54 3.89
N LEU A 121 2.53 0.27 4.87
CA LEU A 121 2.39 1.71 4.71
C LEU A 121 3.74 2.44 4.84
N ALA A 122 4.68 1.88 5.60
CA ALA A 122 6.08 2.32 5.52
C ALA A 122 6.67 2.04 4.14
N TYR A 123 6.37 0.89 3.51
CA TYR A 123 6.79 0.60 2.14
C TYR A 123 6.20 1.59 1.13
N VAL A 124 4.92 1.95 1.28
CA VAL A 124 4.30 3.00 0.46
C VAL A 124 5.04 4.34 0.65
N TYR A 125 5.36 4.71 1.88
CA TYR A 125 6.10 5.93 2.17
C TYR A 125 7.54 5.90 1.61
N HIS A 126 8.21 4.75 1.68
CA HIS A 126 9.52 4.53 1.05
C HIS A 126 9.47 4.81 -0.46
N LEU A 127 8.53 4.20 -1.17
CA LEU A 127 8.30 4.48 -2.60
C LEU A 127 7.87 5.93 -2.87
N TYR A 128 7.27 6.62 -1.91
CA TYR A 128 7.03 8.06 -2.06
C TYR A 128 8.35 8.86 -2.02
N LYS A 129 9.27 8.50 -1.12
CA LYS A 129 10.55 9.19 -0.91
C LYS A 129 11.60 8.87 -1.98
N ASP A 130 11.58 7.65 -2.51
CA ASP A 130 12.52 7.19 -3.52
C ASP A 130 11.86 7.09 -4.91
N ASP A 131 12.21 8.02 -5.80
CA ASP A 131 11.66 8.07 -7.14
C ASP A 131 12.16 6.93 -8.05
N GLU A 132 13.38 6.44 -7.84
CA GLU A 132 13.94 5.34 -8.63
C GLU A 132 13.23 4.04 -8.27
N GLU A 133 13.09 3.74 -6.98
CA GLU A 133 12.37 2.55 -6.54
C GLU A 133 10.88 2.60 -6.88
N ARG A 134 10.24 3.79 -6.83
CA ARG A 134 8.86 3.95 -7.30
C ARG A 134 8.73 3.63 -8.78
N LYS A 135 9.64 4.14 -9.61
CA LYS A 135 9.65 3.85 -11.06
C LYS A 135 9.85 2.37 -11.31
N ASP A 136 10.76 1.72 -10.60
CA ASP A 136 10.97 0.28 -10.68
C ASP A 136 9.70 -0.50 -10.27
N TYR A 137 9.06 -0.13 -9.16
CA TYR A 137 7.79 -0.72 -8.74
C TYR A 137 6.72 -0.60 -9.84
N ILE A 138 6.54 0.60 -10.40
CA ILE A 138 5.57 0.85 -11.48
C ILE A 138 5.87 -0.05 -12.69
N LEU A 139 7.14 -0.14 -13.11
CA LEU A 139 7.54 -0.99 -14.22
C LEU A 139 7.24 -2.47 -13.94
N ARG A 140 7.60 -2.97 -12.76
CA ARG A 140 7.34 -4.37 -12.37
C ARG A 140 5.84 -4.70 -12.35
N MET A 141 5.01 -3.79 -11.83
CA MET A 141 3.56 -4.00 -11.77
C MET A 141 2.87 -3.89 -13.14
N MET A 142 3.47 -3.19 -14.09
CA MET A 142 2.93 -3.02 -15.45
C MET A 142 3.42 -4.10 -16.44
N GLN A 143 4.45 -4.87 -16.10
CA GLN A 143 5.01 -5.96 -16.92
C GLN A 143 4.43 -7.35 -16.59
N GLY A 144 3.59 -7.44 -15.55
CA GLY A 144 2.95 -8.68 -15.12
C GLY A 144 1.94 -9.23 -16.12
#